data_AF-A0A556C3B2-F1
#
_entry.id   AF-A0A556C3B2-F1
#
_cell.length_a   1.000
_cell.length_b   1.000
_cell.length_c   1.000
_cell.angle_alpha   90.00
_cell.angle_beta   90.00
_cell.angle_gamma   90.00
#
_symmetry.space_group_name_H-M   'P 1'
#
loop_
_entity.id
_entity.type
_entity.pdbx_description
1 polymer ?
#
loop_
_entity_poly.entity_id
_entity_poly.type
_entity_poly.pdbx_seq_one_letter_code
_entity_poly.pdbx_strand_id
1 'polypeptide(L)'
;MAKTARSLAATLLRYIAGHDGREFTADEITAWAFQVSENPTITEAEWRNAIERYYSVEGVRNARPGDVLAAAKRLRDRRIGLNRVQLESNPQHVPCPPELRYQARRAS
;
A
#
# COMPACT_ATOMS: atom_id res chain seq x y z
N MET A 1 -1.05 -4.82 -19.73
CA MET A 1 -1.22 -4.72 -18.25
C MET A 1 -1.69 -3.34 -17.79
N ALA A 2 -1.18 -2.23 -18.34
CA ALA A 2 -1.57 -0.86 -17.94
C ALA A 2 -3.09 -0.54 -18.02
N LYS A 3 -3.80 -1.10 -19.02
CA LYS A 3 -5.26 -0.91 -19.17
C LYS A 3 -6.05 -1.50 -17.99
N THR A 4 -5.58 -2.62 -17.44
CA THR A 4 -6.19 -3.28 -16.28
C THR A 4 -5.93 -2.50 -15.00
N ALA A 5 -4.71 -1.99 -14.81
CA ALA A 5 -4.35 -1.19 -13.64
C ALA A 5 -5.13 0.13 -13.57
N ARG A 6 -5.24 0.85 -14.70
CA ARG A 6 -6.02 2.09 -14.78
C ARG A 6 -7.53 1.84 -14.57
N SER A 7 -8.05 0.73 -15.08
CA SER A 7 -9.45 0.31 -14.85
C SER A 7 -9.72 0.02 -13.38
N LEU A 8 -8.84 -0.76 -12.74
CA LEU A 8 -8.95 -1.09 -11.32
C LEU A 8 -8.82 0.16 -10.44
N ALA A 9 -7.85 1.03 -10.70
CA ALA A 9 -7.72 2.30 -9.98
C ALA A 9 -8.99 3.15 -10.09
N ALA A 10 -9.58 3.28 -11.27
CA ALA A 10 -10.84 3.99 -11.46
C ALA A 10 -12.00 3.36 -10.67
N THR A 11 -12.07 2.03 -10.58
CA THR A 11 -13.05 1.32 -9.76
C THR A 11 -12.88 1.59 -8.26
N LEU A 12 -11.63 1.59 -7.76
CA LEU A 12 -11.34 1.88 -6.36
C LEU A 12 -11.65 3.33 -5.99
N LEU A 13 -11.33 4.28 -6.88
CA LEU A 13 -11.64 5.69 -6.69
C LEU A 13 -13.15 5.95 -6.66
N ARG A 14 -13.93 5.33 -7.55
CA ARG A 14 -15.40 5.41 -7.49
C ARG A 14 -15.95 4.81 -6.20
N TYR A 15 -15.37 3.70 -5.74
CA TYR A 15 -15.75 3.07 -4.48
C TYR A 15 -15.52 4.03 -3.29
N ILE A 16 -14.36 4.68 -3.25
CA ILE A 16 -14.04 5.67 -2.21
C ILE A 16 -14.96 6.89 -2.29
N ALA A 17 -15.14 7.48 -3.48
CA ALA A 17 -16.00 8.64 -3.67
C ALA A 17 -17.45 8.37 -3.22
N GLY A 18 -17.92 7.12 -3.35
CA GLY A 18 -19.22 6.70 -2.82
C GLY A 18 -19.32 6.66 -1.30
N HIS A 19 -18.18 6.51 -0.59
CA HIS A 19 -18.12 6.51 0.87
C HIS A 19 -18.01 7.91 1.48
N ASP A 20 -17.41 8.87 0.77
CA ASP A 20 -17.06 10.18 1.35
C ASP A 20 -17.51 11.40 0.57
N GLY A 21 -18.08 11.19 -0.61
CA GLY A 21 -18.50 12.25 -1.50
C GLY A 21 -17.36 13.15 -1.95
N ARG A 22 -16.09 12.74 -1.79
CA ARG A 22 -14.95 13.56 -2.18
C ARG A 22 -14.64 13.40 -3.65
N GLU A 23 -14.25 14.50 -4.27
CA GLU A 23 -13.67 14.50 -5.59
C GLU A 23 -12.17 14.25 -5.49
N PHE A 24 -11.64 13.51 -6.47
CA PHE A 24 -10.22 13.23 -6.54
C PHE A 24 -9.54 14.17 -7.52
N THR A 25 -8.40 14.70 -7.11
CA THR A 25 -7.51 15.46 -7.98
C THR A 25 -6.85 14.55 -9.01
N ALA A 26 -6.40 15.12 -10.13
CA ALA A 26 -5.68 14.38 -11.17
C ALA A 26 -4.40 13.68 -10.63
N ASP A 27 -3.74 14.30 -9.65
CA ASP A 27 -2.56 13.76 -8.99
C ASP A 27 -2.90 12.53 -8.12
N GLU A 28 -4.00 12.58 -7.38
CA GLU A 28 -4.48 11.41 -6.62
C GLU A 28 -4.86 10.27 -7.55
N ILE A 29 -5.56 10.55 -8.64
CA ILE A 29 -5.92 9.54 -9.65
C ILE A 29 -4.66 8.88 -10.21
N THR A 30 -3.63 9.68 -10.51
CA THR A 30 -2.34 9.20 -11.03
C THR A 30 -1.59 8.37 -9.99
N ALA A 31 -1.57 8.81 -8.74
CA ALA A 31 -0.95 8.08 -7.64
C ALA A 31 -1.61 6.70 -7.42
N TRP A 32 -2.94 6.64 -7.44
CA TRP A 32 -3.68 5.36 -7.35
C TRP A 32 -3.39 4.44 -8.54
N ALA A 33 -3.40 4.98 -9.77
CA ALA A 33 -3.08 4.21 -10.97
C ALA A 33 -1.65 3.63 -10.92
N PHE A 34 -0.69 4.42 -10.44
CA PHE A 34 0.69 3.98 -10.22
C PHE A 34 0.75 2.83 -9.22
N GLN A 35 0.16 2.99 -8.02
CA GLN A 35 0.23 1.95 -6.98
C GLN A 35 -0.44 0.64 -7.40
N VAL A 36 -1.56 0.71 -8.11
CA VAL A 36 -2.23 -0.48 -8.63
C VAL A 36 -1.38 -1.16 -9.72
N SER A 37 -0.73 -0.38 -10.58
CA SER A 37 0.15 -0.91 -11.64
C SER A 37 1.39 -1.60 -11.08
N GLU A 38 2.01 -1.01 -10.06
CA GLU A 38 3.21 -1.55 -9.41
C GLU A 38 2.93 -2.79 -8.55
N ASN A 39 1.67 -3.04 -8.19
CA ASN A 39 1.28 -4.14 -7.32
C ASN A 39 0.20 -5.03 -7.97
N PRO A 40 0.48 -5.66 -9.13
CA PRO A 40 -0.51 -6.42 -9.91
C PRO A 40 -0.96 -7.72 -9.21
N THR A 41 -0.25 -8.14 -8.16
CA THR A 41 -0.55 -9.33 -7.38
C THR A 41 -1.58 -9.09 -6.27
N ILE A 42 -1.92 -7.82 -6.01
CA ILE A 42 -2.97 -7.44 -5.08
C ILE A 42 -4.29 -7.37 -5.87
N THR A 43 -5.25 -8.18 -5.44
CA THR A 43 -6.57 -8.29 -6.06
C THR A 43 -7.45 -7.10 -5.68
N GLU A 44 -8.50 -6.85 -6.49
CA GLU A 44 -9.50 -5.82 -6.20
C GLU A 44 -10.15 -5.99 -4.82
N ALA A 45 -10.43 -7.23 -4.42
CA ALA A 45 -11.00 -7.53 -3.11
C ALA A 45 -10.05 -7.16 -1.95
N GLU A 46 -8.74 -7.35 -2.12
CA GLU A 46 -7.74 -6.96 -1.12
C GLU A 46 -7.64 -5.44 -1.01
N TRP A 47 -7.68 -4.73 -2.14
CA TRP A 47 -7.75 -3.27 -2.15
C TRP A 47 -9.01 -2.74 -1.46
N ARG A 48 -10.19 -3.28 -1.79
CA ARG A 48 -11.45 -2.86 -1.17
C ARG A 48 -11.47 -3.11 0.34
N ASN A 49 -11.07 -4.30 0.79
CA ASN A 49 -10.97 -4.61 2.21
C ASN A 49 -9.99 -3.68 2.94
N ALA A 50 -8.87 -3.32 2.29
CA ALA A 50 -7.92 -2.37 2.86
C ALA A 50 -8.52 -0.96 2.99
N ILE A 51 -9.27 -0.50 1.97
CA ILE A 51 -10.00 0.76 2.00
C ILE A 51 -11.00 0.75 3.16
N GLU A 52 -11.88 -0.26 3.24
CA GLU A 52 -12.89 -0.35 4.32
C GLU A 52 -12.28 -0.33 5.72
N ARG A 53 -11.20 -1.10 5.93
CA ARG A 53 -10.50 -1.15 7.22
C ARG A 53 -9.81 0.16 7.57
N TYR A 54 -9.16 0.80 6.60
CA TYR A 54 -8.50 2.06 6.83
C TYR A 54 -9.51 3.17 7.13
N TYR A 55 -10.62 3.19 6.38
CA TYR A 55 -11.65 4.22 6.48
C TYR A 55 -12.48 4.10 7.76
N SER A 56 -12.69 2.87 8.26
CA SER A 56 -13.36 2.62 9.54
C SER A 56 -12.52 3.01 10.76
N VAL A 57 -11.19 3.08 10.65
CA VAL A 57 -10.27 3.35 11.78
C VAL A 57 -9.76 4.80 11.80
N GLU A 58 -9.23 5.29 10.68
CA GLU A 58 -8.53 6.59 10.60
C GLU A 58 -9.45 7.74 10.17
N GLY A 59 -10.70 7.43 9.83
CA GLY A 59 -11.62 8.38 9.23
C GLY A 59 -11.23 8.73 7.80
N VAL A 60 -12.24 9.10 7.03
CA VAL A 60 -12.15 9.08 5.57
C VAL A 60 -11.21 10.16 4.99
N ARG A 61 -11.02 11.28 5.68
CA ARG A 61 -10.38 12.48 5.11
C ARG A 61 -8.88 12.34 4.81
N ASN A 62 -8.19 11.34 5.32
CA ASN A 62 -6.72 11.27 5.26
C ASN A 62 -6.16 10.04 4.55
N ALA A 63 -7.01 9.21 3.91
CA ALA A 63 -6.54 7.98 3.29
C ALA A 63 -5.75 8.24 2.01
N ARG A 64 -4.41 8.19 2.12
CA ARG A 64 -3.50 8.23 0.98
C ARG A 64 -3.37 6.83 0.37
N PRO A 65 -3.21 6.72 -0.96
CA PRO A 65 -3.05 5.43 -1.63
C PRO A 65 -1.90 4.56 -1.05
N GLY A 66 -0.84 5.17 -0.54
CA GLY A 66 0.27 4.46 0.10
C GLY A 66 -0.12 3.74 1.41
N ASP A 67 -0.97 4.35 2.22
CA ASP A 67 -1.41 3.75 3.50
C ASP A 67 -2.37 2.59 3.25
N VAL A 68 -3.29 2.78 2.29
CA VAL A 68 -4.16 1.70 1.81
C VAL A 68 -3.34 0.55 1.21
N LEU A 69 -2.29 0.85 0.44
CA LEU A 69 -1.40 -0.16 -0.10
C LEU A 69 -0.74 -0.98 1.01
N ALA A 70 -0.24 -0.35 2.07
CA ALA A 70 0.38 -1.05 3.19
C ALA A 70 -0.61 -2.02 3.86
N ALA A 71 -1.87 -1.61 4.03
CA ALA A 71 -2.93 -2.49 4.52
C ALA A 71 -3.27 -3.62 3.55
N ALA A 72 -3.36 -3.33 2.24
CA ALA A 72 -3.64 -4.32 1.21
C ALA A 72 -2.54 -5.39 1.10
N LYS A 73 -1.26 -4.99 1.21
CA LYS A 73 -0.12 -5.90 1.28
C LYS A 73 -0.23 -6.83 2.49
N ARG A 74 -0.52 -6.30 3.68
CA ARG A 74 -0.71 -7.12 4.88
C ARG A 74 -1.86 -8.13 4.73
N LEU A 75 -2.96 -7.76 4.07
CA LEU A 75 -4.07 -8.67 3.78
C LEU A 75 -3.64 -9.80 2.83
N ARG A 76 -2.93 -9.44 1.76
CA ARG A 76 -2.35 -10.40 0.81
C ARG A 76 -1.40 -11.36 1.49
N ASP A 77 -0.49 -10.84 2.29
CA ASP A 77 0.53 -11.61 2.98
C ASP A 77 -0.09 -12.62 3.96
N ARG A 78 -1.16 -12.23 4.67
CA ARG A 78 -1.96 -13.16 5.48
C ARG A 78 -2.64 -14.24 4.63
N ARG A 79 -3.20 -13.88 3.47
CA ARG A 79 -3.84 -14.85 2.56
C ARG A 79 -2.87 -15.89 2.04
N ILE A 80 -1.64 -15.48 1.69
CA ILE A 80 -0.60 -16.39 1.16
C ILE A 80 0.15 -17.15 2.26
N GLY A 81 -0.28 -17.02 3.53
CA GLY A 81 0.28 -17.76 4.65
C GLY A 81 1.69 -17.31 5.05
N LEU A 82 2.09 -16.07 4.72
CA LEU A 82 3.32 -15.51 5.28
C LEU A 82 3.13 -15.32 6.79
N ASN A 83 3.90 -16.06 7.57
CA ASN A 83 3.86 -15.96 9.02
C ASN A 83 4.38 -14.58 9.46
N ARG A 84 3.90 -14.09 10.61
CA ARG A 84 4.25 -12.76 11.17
C ARG A 84 5.76 -12.49 11.19
N VAL A 85 6.56 -13.53 11.44
CA VAL A 85 8.03 -13.48 11.38
C VAL A 85 8.55 -13.15 9.98
N GLN A 86 7.98 -13.73 8.92
CA GLN A 86 8.35 -13.46 7.53
C GLN A 86 7.92 -12.06 7.06
N LEU A 87 6.81 -11.54 7.61
CA LEU A 87 6.35 -10.18 7.40
C LEU A 87 7.27 -9.13 8.06
N GLU A 88 7.78 -9.43 9.25
CA GLU A 88 8.75 -8.61 9.99
C GLU A 88 10.18 -8.71 9.42
N SER A 89 10.46 -9.77 8.64
CA SER A 89 11.74 -9.99 7.97
C SER A 89 11.89 -9.23 6.64
N ASN A 90 10.88 -8.46 6.20
CA ASN A 90 10.97 -7.65 4.99
C ASN A 90 11.93 -6.47 5.23
N PRO A 91 13.09 -6.40 4.53
CA PRO A 91 14.25 -5.61 4.95
C PRO A 91 14.16 -4.11 4.61
N GLN A 92 12.98 -3.50 4.62
CA GLN A 92 12.88 -2.03 4.54
C GLN A 92 13.10 -1.33 5.90
N HIS A 93 13.31 -2.08 6.97
CA HIS A 93 13.60 -1.54 8.31
C HIS A 93 14.57 -2.41 9.13
N VAL A 94 15.59 -3.01 8.50
CA VAL A 94 16.71 -3.56 9.28
C VAL A 94 17.66 -2.41 9.61
N PRO A 95 17.69 -1.87 10.85
CA PRO A 95 18.73 -0.93 11.23
C PRO A 95 20.08 -1.62 11.01
N CYS A 96 20.98 -0.95 10.29
CA CYS A 96 22.32 -1.46 10.00
C CYS A 96 22.94 -2.03 11.28
N PRO A 97 23.37 -3.32 11.27
CA PRO A 97 23.98 -3.98 12.43
C PRO A 97 25.09 -3.10 13.03
N PRO A 98 25.21 -3.03 14.37
CA PRO A 98 26.23 -2.21 15.03
C PRO A 98 27.65 -2.50 14.51
N GLU A 99 27.91 -3.76 14.14
CA GLU A 99 29.18 -4.25 13.61
C GLU A 99 29.58 -3.58 12.29
N LEU A 100 28.59 -3.22 11.45
CA LEU A 100 28.81 -2.52 10.19
C LEU A 100 28.85 -0.98 10.36
N ARG A 101 28.38 -0.44 11.49
CA ARG A 101 28.50 0.99 11.80
C ARG A 101 29.93 1.40 12.12
N TYR A 102 30.74 0.49 12.66
CA TYR A 102 32.13 0.75 13.02
C TYR A 102 33.08 0.74 11.81
N GLN A 103 32.76 0.02 10.73
CA GLN A 103 33.61 0.00 9.53
C GLN A 103 33.49 1.28 8.70
N ALA A 104 32.33 1.96 8.73
CA ALA A 104 32.12 3.21 8.00
C ALA A 104 32.87 4.43 8.59
N ARG A 105 33.35 4.36 9.85
CA ARG A 105 34.14 5.45 10.47
C ARG A 105 35.64 5.33 10.30
N ARG A 106 36.15 4.21 9.77
CA ARG A 106 37.59 3.97 9.61
C ARG A 106 38.12 4.22 8.20
N ALA A 107 37.24 4.64 7.28
CA ALA A 107 37.58 4.97 5.90
C ALA A 107 37.41 6.49 5.59
N SER A 108 37.61 7.34 6.60
CA SER A 108 37.75 8.80 6.43
C SER A 108 39.18 9.21 6.73
#